data_AF-A0A8C1RJ61-F1
#
_entry.id   AF-A0A8C1RJ61-F1
#
_cell.length_a   1.000
_cell.length_b   1.000
_cell.length_c   1.000
_cell.angle_alpha   90.00
_cell.angle_beta   90.00
_cell.angle_gamma   90.00
#
_symmetry.space_group_name_H-M   'P 1'
#
loop_
_entity.id
_entity.type
_entity.pdbx_description
1 polymer ?
#
loop_
_entity_poly.entity_id
_entity_poly.type
_entity_poly.pdbx_seq_one_letter_code
_entity_poly.pdbx_strand_id
1 'polypeptide(L)'
;VLDCVGYTNVSIIAADGDWSIAAAMLENPCLNDAVEVIGVHYPGTQTVKEALLTEKKLWSSEDYSTFNDDIGAGCWACILNQNYVNGRMTSTISWNLIASYYDNLPFGRDGLMTAEEPWSGHYVVESPIWMTAHTTQFTQPGWFYLQTVGNLTHGGSYVALTDSKGNLTIIIETMTHNHSQCIRPPLPHFDVSPQNATFQLIGYFAHLTDLQVWYSKLDFETKKDTLFQRSSNLPVSTQVYNGSFTLKLDVDEVYTITTVKTGQRGSYPEPPKSRRFPKNYSDDFTVDNPPFSEAPYFADQTGVFEYFRNSTDNGPHAFTLRQVVPERPVTWVRDADQTISIIGDYSWADLNVSCDVLIETPITGGVFVAARVDQGGGSVREAKGVFYWIYANGTYKSLFADTIKIIKKTKRCVISHSVLALSSSMRQ
;
A
#
# COMPACT_ATOMS: atom_id res chain seq x y z
N VAL A 1 4.56 14.06 -26.87
CA VAL A 1 4.48 15.19 -25.90
C VAL A 1 5.74 15.25 -25.05
N LEU A 2 6.12 14.16 -24.36
CA LEU A 2 7.35 14.09 -23.55
C LEU A 2 8.61 14.52 -24.30
N ASP A 3 8.83 13.99 -25.51
CA ASP A 3 10.00 14.35 -26.32
C ASP A 3 10.07 15.84 -26.65
N CYS A 4 8.93 16.45 -27.00
CA CYS A 4 8.85 17.87 -27.36
C CYS A 4 9.23 18.80 -26.21
N VAL A 5 9.09 18.35 -24.96
CA VAL A 5 9.47 19.11 -23.76
C VAL A 5 10.80 18.62 -23.16
N GLY A 6 11.55 17.78 -23.88
CA GLY A 6 12.91 17.35 -23.51
C GLY A 6 12.99 16.14 -22.57
N TYR A 7 11.87 15.45 -22.29
CA TYR A 7 11.85 14.26 -21.43
C TYR A 7 12.04 12.95 -22.22
N THR A 8 13.05 12.90 -23.10
CA THR A 8 13.31 11.74 -23.98
C THR A 8 13.79 10.50 -23.23
N ASN A 9 14.21 10.65 -21.97
CA ASN A 9 14.68 9.54 -21.12
C ASN A 9 13.56 8.96 -20.23
N VAL A 10 12.33 9.48 -20.33
CA VAL A 10 11.17 8.99 -19.58
C VAL A 10 10.45 7.95 -20.42
N SER A 11 10.41 6.71 -19.94
CA SER A 11 9.71 5.61 -20.58
C SER A 11 8.24 5.54 -20.18
N ILE A 12 7.41 4.94 -21.03
CA ILE A 12 5.98 4.76 -20.79
C ILE A 12 5.70 3.29 -20.44
N ILE A 13 5.02 3.08 -19.32
CA ILE A 13 4.35 1.83 -18.98
C ILE A 13 2.87 1.95 -19.37
N ALA A 14 2.30 0.89 -19.93
CA ALA A 14 0.87 0.83 -20.24
C ALA A 14 0.32 -0.59 -20.03
N ALA A 15 -0.95 -0.79 -19.70
CA ALA A 15 -1.97 0.24 -19.47
C ALA A 15 -2.32 0.40 -17.98
N ASP A 16 -1.62 -0.30 -17.07
CA ASP A 16 -2.02 -0.43 -15.67
C ASP A 16 -3.47 -0.94 -15.57
N GLY A 17 -3.69 -2.07 -16.24
CA GLY A 17 -5.00 -2.73 -16.38
C GLY A 17 -4.82 -4.21 -16.68
N ASP A 18 -5.54 -4.72 -17.67
CA ASP A 18 -5.39 -6.11 -18.13
C ASP A 18 -4.42 -6.26 -19.32
N TRP A 19 -4.27 -7.49 -19.81
CA TRP A 19 -3.38 -7.81 -20.91
C TRP A 19 -3.85 -7.33 -22.29
N SER A 20 -5.02 -6.70 -22.43
CA SER A 20 -5.61 -6.33 -23.73
C SER A 20 -4.74 -5.36 -24.55
N ILE A 21 -3.93 -4.54 -23.88
CA ILE A 21 -2.97 -3.62 -24.54
C ILE A 21 -1.98 -4.36 -25.44
N ALA A 22 -1.63 -5.60 -25.13
CA ALA A 22 -0.68 -6.38 -25.91
C ALA A 22 -1.18 -6.63 -27.34
N ALA A 23 -2.47 -6.97 -27.50
CA ALA A 23 -3.06 -7.17 -28.81
C ALA A 23 -3.07 -5.87 -29.63
N ALA A 24 -3.44 -4.74 -28.99
CA ALA A 24 -3.45 -3.43 -29.62
C ALA A 24 -2.04 -2.99 -30.09
N MET A 25 -0.99 -3.33 -29.34
CA MET A 25 0.40 -3.05 -29.72
C MET A 25 0.84 -3.86 -30.95
N LEU A 26 0.45 -5.13 -31.04
CA LEU A 26 0.76 -5.95 -32.23
C LEU A 26 0.09 -5.42 -33.51
N GLU A 27 -1.08 -4.80 -33.38
CA GLU A 27 -1.81 -4.20 -34.50
C GLU A 27 -1.32 -2.78 -34.86
N ASN A 28 -0.68 -2.07 -33.92
CA ASN A 28 -0.28 -0.68 -34.09
C ASN A 28 1.20 -0.45 -33.74
N PRO A 29 2.09 -0.41 -34.76
CA PRO A 29 3.52 -0.16 -34.56
C PRO A 29 3.83 1.13 -33.82
N CYS A 30 3.07 2.21 -34.05
CA CYS A 30 3.31 3.49 -33.36
C CYS A 30 3.03 3.38 -31.85
N LEU A 31 1.99 2.61 -31.47
CA LEU A 31 1.70 2.33 -30.07
C LEU A 31 2.78 1.43 -29.46
N ASN A 32 3.18 0.38 -30.19
CA ASN A 32 4.25 -0.52 -29.75
C ASN A 32 5.59 0.21 -29.53
N ASP A 33 5.93 1.16 -30.41
CA ASP A 33 7.16 1.95 -30.28
C ASP A 33 7.10 2.92 -29.09
N ALA A 34 5.92 3.45 -28.78
CA ALA A 34 5.74 4.40 -27.66
C ALA A 34 5.76 3.73 -26.28
N VAL A 35 5.35 2.46 -26.17
CA VAL A 35 5.27 1.73 -24.90
C VAL A 35 6.55 0.94 -24.65
N GLU A 36 7.21 1.17 -23.53
CA GLU A 36 8.44 0.45 -23.13
C GLU A 36 8.11 -0.82 -22.32
N VAL A 37 7.08 -0.74 -21.47
CA VAL A 37 6.70 -1.79 -20.53
C VAL A 37 5.20 -2.06 -20.61
N ILE A 38 4.82 -3.34 -20.64
CA ILE A 38 3.43 -3.76 -20.41
C ILE A 38 3.24 -3.97 -18.90
N GLY A 39 2.49 -3.09 -18.26
CA GLY A 39 2.10 -3.16 -16.86
C GLY A 39 0.66 -3.64 -16.70
N VAL A 40 0.47 -4.69 -15.89
CA VAL A 40 -0.85 -5.26 -15.59
C VAL A 40 -1.07 -5.41 -14.10
N HIS A 41 -2.34 -5.48 -13.71
CA HIS A 41 -2.76 -5.62 -12.32
C HIS A 41 -3.23 -7.03 -12.01
N TYR A 42 -2.81 -7.57 -10.86
CA TYR A 42 -3.25 -8.87 -10.30
C TYR A 42 -3.28 -10.03 -11.33
N PRO A 43 -2.18 -10.31 -12.04
CA PRO A 43 -2.15 -11.25 -13.16
C PRO A 43 -2.30 -12.73 -12.77
N GLY A 44 -2.29 -13.05 -11.46
CA GLY A 44 -2.33 -14.43 -10.99
C GLY A 44 -1.14 -15.25 -11.48
N THR A 45 0.04 -14.63 -11.56
CA THR A 45 1.30 -15.18 -12.10
C THR A 45 1.34 -15.47 -13.60
N GLN A 46 0.22 -15.34 -14.32
CA GLN A 46 0.14 -15.74 -15.73
C GLN A 46 0.33 -14.54 -16.67
N THR A 47 0.78 -14.82 -17.89
CA THR A 47 0.76 -13.87 -19.01
C THR A 47 0.00 -14.44 -20.20
N VAL A 48 -0.15 -13.65 -21.26
CA VAL A 48 -0.81 -14.06 -22.51
C VAL A 48 0.18 -14.14 -23.67
N LYS A 49 -0.18 -14.89 -24.71
CA LYS A 49 0.69 -15.11 -25.87
C LYS A 49 1.04 -13.81 -26.58
N GLU A 50 0.08 -12.92 -26.71
CA GLU A 50 0.21 -11.62 -27.37
C GLU A 50 1.28 -10.78 -26.68
N ALA A 51 1.30 -10.75 -25.34
CA ALA A 51 2.29 -10.02 -24.57
C ALA A 51 3.70 -10.54 -24.82
N LEU A 52 3.87 -11.87 -24.91
CA LEU A 52 5.16 -12.48 -25.25
C LEU A 52 5.64 -12.13 -26.65
N LEU A 53 4.73 -12.00 -27.62
CA LEU A 53 5.05 -11.63 -29.01
C LEU A 53 5.51 -10.18 -29.16
N THR A 54 5.16 -9.30 -28.21
CA THR A 54 5.64 -7.90 -28.25
C THR A 54 7.12 -7.76 -27.91
N GLU A 55 7.73 -8.77 -27.29
CA GLU A 55 9.11 -8.75 -26.75
C GLU A 55 9.38 -7.60 -25.76
N LYS A 56 8.33 -6.96 -25.25
CA LYS A 56 8.42 -5.90 -24.23
C LYS A 56 8.68 -6.49 -22.85
N LYS A 57 9.15 -5.63 -21.95
CA LYS A 57 9.19 -5.98 -20.52
C LYS A 57 7.75 -6.12 -20.03
N LEU A 58 7.49 -7.19 -19.29
CA LEU A 58 6.20 -7.45 -18.66
C LEU A 58 6.36 -7.26 -17.16
N TRP A 59 5.51 -6.45 -16.53
CA TRP A 59 5.50 -6.21 -15.08
C TRP A 59 4.12 -6.49 -14.51
N SER A 60 4.09 -7.12 -13.33
CA SER A 60 2.93 -7.00 -12.44
C SER A 60 3.05 -5.63 -11.77
N SER A 61 2.46 -4.60 -12.40
CA SER A 61 2.61 -3.21 -11.98
C SER A 61 1.76 -2.84 -10.77
N GLU A 62 0.81 -3.69 -10.43
CA GLU A 62 0.07 -3.67 -9.17
C GLU A 62 -0.28 -5.12 -8.76
N ASP A 63 0.12 -5.54 -7.57
CA ASP A 63 -0.12 -6.88 -7.03
C ASP A 63 -0.23 -6.82 -5.50
N TYR A 64 -0.31 -7.98 -4.84
CA TYR A 64 -0.44 -8.11 -3.38
C TYR A 64 -1.82 -7.73 -2.86
N SER A 65 -2.05 -6.47 -2.44
CA SER A 65 -3.32 -5.97 -1.87
C SER A 65 -3.97 -6.90 -0.85
N THR A 66 -3.17 -7.59 -0.05
CA THR A 66 -3.66 -8.61 0.88
C THR A 66 -3.22 -8.24 2.28
N PHE A 67 -4.07 -8.52 3.27
CA PHE A 67 -3.81 -8.22 4.67
C PHE A 67 -2.43 -8.72 5.08
N ASN A 68 -1.68 -7.90 5.81
CA ASN A 68 -0.26 -8.10 6.03
C ASN A 68 0.12 -9.06 7.16
N ASP A 69 -0.70 -10.08 7.37
CA ASP A 69 -0.38 -11.21 8.22
C ASP A 69 0.51 -12.25 7.50
N ASP A 70 0.69 -13.42 8.11
CA ASP A 70 1.50 -14.48 7.51
C ASP A 70 0.86 -15.08 6.25
N ILE A 71 -0.46 -15.02 6.07
CA ILE A 71 -1.10 -15.45 4.82
C ILE A 71 -0.75 -14.45 3.71
N GLY A 72 -0.80 -13.14 4.00
CA GLY A 72 -0.32 -12.10 3.09
C GLY A 72 1.17 -12.27 2.77
N ALA A 73 1.99 -12.57 3.77
CA ALA A 73 3.41 -12.85 3.54
C ALA A 73 3.63 -14.06 2.63
N GLY A 74 2.87 -15.14 2.81
CA GLY A 74 2.92 -16.31 1.93
C GLY A 74 2.47 -15.99 0.50
N CYS A 75 1.39 -15.21 0.33
CA CYS A 75 0.97 -14.68 -0.96
C CYS A 75 2.12 -13.92 -1.64
N TRP A 76 2.75 -12.98 -0.92
CA TRP A 76 3.83 -12.15 -1.45
C TRP A 76 5.07 -12.97 -1.83
N ALA A 77 5.48 -13.91 -0.98
CA ALA A 77 6.62 -14.80 -1.25
C ALA A 77 6.39 -15.65 -2.52
N CYS A 78 5.19 -16.20 -2.68
CA CYS A 78 4.80 -17.01 -3.82
C CYS A 78 4.87 -16.20 -5.12
N ILE A 79 4.18 -15.06 -5.19
CA ILE A 79 4.07 -14.29 -6.45
C ILE A 79 5.38 -13.61 -6.84
N LEU A 80 6.26 -13.26 -5.90
CA LEU A 80 7.59 -12.73 -6.20
C LEU A 80 8.44 -13.69 -7.06
N ASN A 81 8.35 -14.99 -6.82
CA ASN A 81 9.00 -15.99 -7.66
C ASN A 81 8.15 -16.30 -8.90
N GLN A 82 6.88 -16.63 -8.69
CA GLN A 82 6.06 -17.26 -9.71
C GLN A 82 5.62 -16.29 -10.82
N ASN A 83 5.57 -14.98 -10.58
CA ASN A 83 5.34 -13.98 -11.63
C ASN A 83 6.39 -14.08 -12.74
N TYR A 84 7.66 -14.35 -12.42
CA TYR A 84 8.69 -14.58 -13.44
C TYR A 84 8.60 -16.00 -14.03
N VAL A 85 8.48 -17.03 -13.18
CA VAL A 85 8.47 -18.44 -13.60
C VAL A 85 7.34 -18.73 -14.59
N ASN A 86 6.12 -18.25 -14.28
CA ASN A 86 4.92 -18.55 -15.05
C ASN A 86 4.65 -17.48 -16.13
N GLY A 87 4.85 -16.21 -15.78
CA GLY A 87 4.41 -15.06 -16.58
C GLY A 87 5.53 -14.27 -17.25
N ARG A 88 6.81 -14.63 -17.04
CA ARG A 88 7.98 -13.85 -17.49
C ARG A 88 7.99 -12.40 -17.02
N MET A 89 7.26 -12.10 -15.94
CA MET A 89 7.22 -10.76 -15.39
C MET A 89 8.51 -10.46 -14.64
N THR A 90 9.16 -9.35 -15.00
CA THR A 90 10.50 -8.99 -14.50
C THR A 90 10.47 -7.93 -13.39
N SER A 91 9.28 -7.54 -12.96
CA SER A 91 9.02 -6.70 -11.79
C SER A 91 7.64 -7.03 -11.25
N THR A 92 7.50 -6.98 -9.93
CA THR A 92 6.24 -7.10 -9.20
C THR A 92 6.19 -5.96 -8.20
N ILE A 93 5.15 -5.13 -8.26
CA ILE A 93 4.99 -3.94 -7.43
C ILE A 93 3.79 -4.15 -6.51
N SER A 94 4.02 -4.07 -5.20
CA SER A 94 2.98 -4.25 -4.19
C SER A 94 2.12 -2.99 -4.06
N TRP A 95 0.80 -3.16 -4.18
CA TRP A 95 -0.15 -2.25 -3.56
C TRP A 95 -0.46 -2.78 -2.15
N ASN A 96 -0.15 -2.09 -1.06
CA ASN A 96 0.56 -0.81 -0.99
C ASN A 96 1.87 -0.90 -0.16
N LEU A 97 2.65 0.19 -0.20
CA LEU A 97 3.96 0.25 0.43
C LEU A 97 3.88 0.04 1.95
N ILE A 98 3.00 0.79 2.61
CA ILE A 98 2.85 0.83 4.06
C ILE A 98 1.41 1.23 4.40
N ALA A 99 0.80 0.50 5.33
CA ALA A 99 -0.52 0.84 5.84
C ALA A 99 -0.42 2.00 6.85
N SER A 100 -0.52 3.22 6.32
CA SER A 100 -0.53 4.49 7.06
C SER A 100 -1.82 5.28 6.80
N TYR A 101 -2.93 4.56 6.82
CA TYR A 101 -4.30 5.06 6.71
C TYR A 101 -5.13 4.35 7.79
N TYR A 102 -6.28 4.92 8.16
CA TYR A 102 -7.12 4.32 9.19
C TYR A 102 -7.54 2.89 8.82
N ASP A 103 -7.31 1.91 9.70
CA ASP A 103 -7.62 0.48 9.52
C ASP A 103 -9.06 0.20 9.01
N ASN A 104 -10.03 1.04 9.40
CA ASN A 104 -11.43 0.86 9.01
C ASN A 104 -11.77 1.40 7.62
N LEU A 105 -10.82 2.04 6.92
CA LEU A 105 -10.96 2.34 5.50
C LEU A 105 -10.84 1.05 4.67
N PRO A 106 -11.34 1.04 3.42
CA PRO A 106 -11.20 -0.12 2.55
C PRO A 106 -9.75 -0.60 2.47
N PHE A 107 -9.56 -1.93 2.55
CA PHE A 107 -8.25 -2.59 2.50
C PHE A 107 -7.33 -2.20 3.67
N GLY A 108 -7.89 -2.05 4.87
CA GLY A 108 -7.15 -1.89 6.13
C GLY A 108 -5.98 -2.88 6.24
N ARG A 109 -4.78 -2.35 6.49
CA ARG A 109 -3.54 -3.12 6.65
C ARG A 109 -3.11 -4.02 5.46
N ASP A 110 -3.49 -3.66 4.24
CA ASP A 110 -3.00 -4.33 3.02
C ASP A 110 -1.65 -3.76 2.51
N GLY A 111 -0.79 -3.28 3.41
CA GLY A 111 0.54 -2.75 3.10
C GLY A 111 1.67 -3.65 3.57
N LEU A 112 2.88 -3.56 3.03
CA LEU A 112 3.99 -4.47 3.43
C LEU A 112 4.35 -4.40 4.93
N MET A 113 4.03 -3.29 5.59
CA MET A 113 4.08 -3.12 7.05
C MET A 113 2.98 -2.16 7.53
N THR A 114 2.80 -2.04 8.85
CA THR A 114 1.73 -1.21 9.46
C THR A 114 2.32 -0.03 10.23
N ALA A 115 1.87 1.20 9.96
CA ALA A 115 2.23 2.41 10.69
C ALA A 115 1.08 3.44 10.67
N GLU A 116 -0.03 3.06 11.28
CA GLU A 116 -1.29 3.81 11.26
C GLU A 116 -1.57 4.62 12.54
N GLU A 117 -0.63 4.64 13.50
CA GLU A 117 -0.78 5.35 14.78
C GLU A 117 0.27 6.45 14.99
N PRO A 118 0.31 7.50 14.14
CA PRO A 118 1.28 8.58 14.31
C PRO A 118 1.20 9.30 15.67
N TRP A 119 0.02 9.30 16.32
CA TRP A 119 -0.15 9.87 17.68
C TRP A 119 0.50 9.06 18.80
N SER A 120 0.76 7.76 18.60
CA SER A 120 1.44 6.90 19.58
C SER A 120 2.90 6.65 19.21
N GLY A 121 3.23 6.75 17.92
CA GLY A 121 4.52 6.35 17.35
C GLY A 121 4.64 4.84 17.15
N HIS A 122 3.56 4.07 17.36
CA HIS A 122 3.53 2.64 17.15
C HIS A 122 3.56 2.29 15.66
N TYR A 123 4.32 1.25 15.33
CA TYR A 123 4.34 0.60 14.02
C TYR A 123 4.63 -0.89 14.21
N VAL A 124 4.35 -1.69 13.20
CA VAL A 124 4.63 -3.13 13.18
C VAL A 124 5.39 -3.44 11.90
N VAL A 125 6.57 -4.05 12.05
CA VAL A 125 7.35 -4.59 10.91
C VAL A 125 6.85 -5.99 10.63
N GLU A 126 5.90 -6.08 9.70
CA GLU A 126 5.17 -7.32 9.39
C GLU A 126 6.01 -8.29 8.54
N SER A 127 5.58 -9.55 8.49
CA SER A 127 6.22 -10.65 7.74
C SER A 127 6.51 -10.33 6.25
N PRO A 128 5.64 -9.60 5.49
CA PRO A 128 5.92 -9.26 4.09
C PRO A 128 7.20 -8.43 3.85
N ILE A 129 7.66 -7.62 4.84
CA ILE A 129 8.96 -6.93 4.76
C ILE A 129 10.11 -7.93 4.59
N TRP A 130 10.05 -9.03 5.33
CA TRP A 130 11.09 -10.04 5.33
C TRP A 130 11.04 -10.92 4.09
N MET A 131 9.84 -11.21 3.56
CA MET A 131 9.67 -11.85 2.25
C MET A 131 10.23 -10.98 1.13
N THR A 132 10.02 -9.66 1.20
CA THR A 132 10.62 -8.70 0.26
C THR A 132 12.15 -8.73 0.33
N ALA A 133 12.73 -8.79 1.54
CA ALA A 133 14.17 -8.80 1.75
C ALA A 133 14.88 -10.03 1.15
N HIS A 134 14.21 -11.18 1.07
CA HIS A 134 14.72 -12.40 0.41
C HIS A 134 15.07 -12.18 -1.07
N THR A 135 14.46 -11.21 -1.72
CA THR A 135 14.78 -10.83 -3.10
C THR A 135 15.62 -9.55 -3.15
N THR A 136 15.17 -8.48 -2.51
CA THR A 136 15.71 -7.12 -2.74
C THR A 136 17.11 -6.88 -2.16
N GLN A 137 17.52 -7.61 -1.12
CA GLN A 137 18.88 -7.47 -0.57
C GLN A 137 19.95 -8.17 -1.42
N PHE A 138 19.55 -9.05 -2.33
CA PHE A 138 20.46 -9.97 -3.05
C PHE A 138 20.32 -9.89 -4.57
N THR A 139 19.52 -8.94 -5.06
CA THR A 139 19.31 -8.66 -6.48
C THR A 139 19.23 -7.14 -6.69
N GLN A 140 19.46 -6.68 -7.91
CA GLN A 140 19.30 -5.27 -8.30
C GLN A 140 18.74 -5.19 -9.72
N PRO A 141 18.03 -4.10 -10.09
CA PRO A 141 17.72 -3.80 -11.48
C PRO A 141 18.96 -3.90 -12.36
N GLY A 142 18.86 -4.64 -13.47
CA GLY A 142 19.97 -4.94 -14.37
C GLY A 142 20.61 -6.33 -14.17
N TRP A 143 20.23 -7.06 -13.12
CA TRP A 143 20.53 -8.49 -13.02
C TRP A 143 19.67 -9.29 -14.01
N PHE A 144 20.15 -10.48 -14.37
CA PHE A 144 19.49 -11.40 -15.28
C PHE A 144 19.05 -12.66 -14.54
N TYR A 145 17.81 -13.07 -14.75
CA TYR A 145 17.38 -14.42 -14.41
C TYR A 145 18.11 -15.45 -15.27
N LEU A 146 18.45 -16.59 -14.68
CA LEU A 146 18.92 -17.75 -15.43
C LEU A 146 17.76 -18.39 -16.18
N GLN A 147 18.08 -19.16 -17.22
CA GLN A 147 17.08 -19.96 -17.94
C GLN A 147 16.57 -21.15 -17.10
N THR A 148 17.34 -21.56 -16.08
CA THR A 148 17.06 -22.69 -15.18
C THR A 148 16.32 -22.22 -13.94
N VAL A 149 15.08 -21.77 -14.13
CA VAL A 149 14.12 -21.46 -13.06
C VAL A 149 12.90 -22.37 -13.21
N GLY A 150 12.11 -22.57 -12.17
CA GLY A 150 10.93 -23.42 -12.29
C GLY A 150 10.28 -23.81 -10.98
N ASN A 151 9.38 -24.79 -11.08
CA ASN A 151 8.69 -25.37 -9.95
C ASN A 151 9.49 -26.52 -9.34
N LEU A 152 9.33 -26.73 -8.03
CA LEU A 152 9.85 -27.88 -7.32
C LEU A 152 8.93 -29.10 -7.53
N THR A 153 9.48 -30.31 -7.32
CA THR A 153 8.79 -31.57 -7.59
C THR A 153 7.52 -31.76 -6.75
N HIS A 154 7.56 -31.36 -5.47
CA HIS A 154 6.46 -31.53 -4.53
C HIS A 154 5.84 -30.19 -4.10
N GLY A 155 5.74 -29.24 -5.04
CA GLY A 155 5.16 -27.91 -4.81
C GLY A 155 6.19 -26.87 -4.34
N GLY A 156 5.88 -25.59 -4.60
CA GLY A 156 6.82 -24.48 -4.45
C GLY A 156 7.62 -24.20 -5.73
N SER A 157 8.46 -23.17 -5.71
CA SER A 157 9.21 -22.69 -6.87
C SER A 157 10.60 -22.18 -6.49
N TYR A 158 11.47 -22.07 -7.49
CA TYR A 158 12.78 -21.44 -7.35
C TYR A 158 13.13 -20.57 -8.56
N VAL A 159 13.80 -19.46 -8.27
CA VAL A 159 14.42 -18.59 -9.26
C VAL A 159 15.90 -18.43 -8.98
N ALA A 160 16.68 -18.14 -10.01
CA ALA A 160 18.10 -17.87 -9.90
C ALA A 160 18.47 -16.66 -10.77
N LEU A 161 19.27 -15.76 -10.22
CA LEU A 161 19.70 -14.52 -10.87
C LEU A 161 21.21 -14.32 -10.76
N THR A 162 21.78 -13.62 -11.73
CA THR A 162 23.19 -13.21 -11.76
C THR A 162 23.36 -11.77 -12.23
N ASP A 163 24.40 -11.10 -11.72
CA ASP A 163 24.82 -9.77 -12.17
C ASP A 163 25.74 -9.81 -13.40
N SER A 164 25.99 -11.01 -13.94
CA SER A 164 26.97 -11.26 -15.01
C SER A 164 28.41 -10.86 -14.66
N LYS A 165 28.71 -10.62 -13.38
CA LYS A 165 30.06 -10.34 -12.83
C LYS A 165 30.51 -11.44 -11.85
N GLY A 166 29.72 -12.50 -11.75
CA GLY A 166 30.02 -13.72 -11.00
C GLY A 166 29.25 -13.87 -9.70
N ASN A 167 28.36 -12.94 -9.35
CA ASN A 167 27.42 -13.18 -8.28
C ASN A 167 26.27 -14.07 -8.74
N LEU A 168 25.81 -14.90 -7.81
CA LEU A 168 24.67 -15.79 -7.97
C LEU A 168 23.75 -15.62 -6.76
N THR A 169 22.45 -15.51 -7.01
CA THR A 169 21.39 -15.53 -5.99
C THR A 169 20.32 -16.51 -6.43
N ILE A 170 19.97 -17.46 -5.58
CA ILE A 170 18.90 -18.44 -5.76
C ILE A 170 17.86 -18.18 -4.66
N ILE A 171 16.60 -18.04 -5.03
CA ILE A 171 15.48 -17.78 -4.11
C ILE A 171 14.47 -18.90 -4.28
N ILE A 172 14.09 -19.54 -3.18
CA ILE A 172 13.24 -20.73 -3.15
C ILE A 172 12.08 -20.44 -2.20
N GLU A 173 10.87 -20.81 -2.59
CA GLU A 173 9.67 -20.74 -1.75
C GLU A 173 8.89 -22.06 -1.81
N THR A 174 8.28 -22.46 -0.69
CA THR A 174 7.43 -23.67 -0.56
C THR A 174 6.08 -23.35 0.07
N MET A 175 5.49 -22.22 -0.29
CA MET A 175 4.24 -21.75 0.31
C MET A 175 3.08 -22.69 0.02
N THR A 176 2.35 -23.13 1.06
CA THR A 176 1.16 -23.96 0.89
C THR A 176 -0.02 -23.13 0.39
N HIS A 177 -0.95 -23.78 -0.31
CA HIS A 177 -2.16 -23.14 -0.84
C HIS A 177 -2.91 -22.32 0.22
N ASN A 178 -3.24 -22.92 1.37
CA ASN A 178 -4.08 -22.27 2.37
C ASN A 178 -3.39 -21.08 3.05
N HIS A 179 -2.05 -21.05 3.05
CA HIS A 179 -1.24 -20.04 3.71
C HIS A 179 -0.64 -19.01 2.74
N SER A 180 -1.10 -18.99 1.48
CA SER A 180 -0.60 -18.05 0.46
C SER A 180 -1.68 -17.47 -0.44
N GLN A 181 -2.93 -17.47 0.04
CA GLN A 181 -4.04 -16.90 -0.71
C GLN A 181 -3.94 -15.38 -0.74
N CYS A 182 -3.65 -14.83 -1.92
CA CYS A 182 -3.85 -13.42 -2.21
C CYS A 182 -5.35 -13.11 -2.31
N ILE A 183 -5.73 -11.85 -2.14
CA ILE A 183 -7.13 -11.43 -2.35
C ILE A 183 -7.57 -11.60 -3.82
N ARG A 184 -6.63 -11.51 -4.77
CA ARG A 184 -6.87 -11.54 -6.21
C ARG A 184 -5.71 -12.19 -6.96
N PRO A 185 -5.99 -12.99 -8.01
CA PRO A 185 -7.25 -13.69 -8.27
C PRO A 185 -7.46 -14.84 -7.27
N PRO A 186 -8.63 -15.53 -7.26
CA PRO A 186 -8.78 -16.78 -6.55
C PRO A 186 -7.70 -17.79 -6.95
N LEU A 187 -7.02 -18.37 -5.96
CA LEU A 187 -5.93 -19.32 -6.16
C LEU A 187 -6.50 -20.74 -6.34
N PRO A 188 -6.25 -21.42 -7.48
CA PRO A 188 -6.62 -22.82 -7.62
C PRO A 188 -5.84 -23.69 -6.63
N HIS A 189 -6.48 -24.77 -6.14
CA HIS A 189 -5.84 -25.68 -5.20
C HIS A 189 -4.58 -26.34 -5.77
N PHE A 190 -3.53 -26.43 -4.96
CA PHE A 190 -2.32 -27.21 -5.21
C PHE A 190 -1.77 -27.77 -3.90
N ASP A 191 -1.02 -28.86 -4.00
CA ASP A 191 -0.40 -29.53 -2.87
C ASP A 191 1.07 -29.15 -2.75
N VAL A 192 1.53 -28.96 -1.51
CA VAL A 192 2.95 -28.83 -1.17
C VAL A 192 3.26 -29.81 -0.07
N SER A 193 4.37 -30.54 -0.20
CA SER A 193 4.83 -31.45 0.84
C SER A 193 6.35 -31.37 1.05
N PRO A 194 6.84 -31.75 2.25
CA PRO A 194 8.27 -31.74 2.53
C PRO A 194 9.06 -32.55 1.51
N GLN A 195 10.18 -32.02 1.04
CA GLN A 195 10.98 -32.61 -0.03
C GLN A 195 12.47 -32.30 0.11
N ASN A 196 13.31 -33.14 -0.49
CA ASN A 196 14.73 -32.85 -0.64
C ASN A 196 14.99 -32.29 -2.04
N ALA A 197 15.45 -31.04 -2.11
CA ALA A 197 15.83 -30.40 -3.36
C ALA A 197 17.36 -30.39 -3.52
N THR A 198 17.86 -31.01 -4.57
CA THR A 198 19.30 -31.02 -4.89
C THR A 198 19.58 -30.09 -6.05
N PHE A 199 20.47 -29.11 -5.84
CA PHE A 199 20.88 -28.13 -6.83
C PHE A 199 22.31 -28.43 -7.27
N GLN A 200 22.49 -28.57 -8.58
CA GLN A 200 23.81 -28.73 -9.19
C GLN A 200 24.20 -27.43 -9.91
N LEU A 201 25.21 -26.75 -9.39
CA LEU A 201 25.86 -25.64 -10.04
C LEU A 201 26.73 -26.16 -11.18
N ILE A 202 26.46 -25.66 -12.39
CA ILE A 202 27.17 -26.02 -13.61
C ILE A 202 27.71 -24.77 -14.31
N GLY A 203 28.54 -24.97 -15.34
CA GLY A 203 29.08 -23.89 -16.16
C GLY A 203 29.89 -22.90 -15.32
N TYR A 204 29.61 -21.60 -15.48
CA TYR A 204 30.34 -20.54 -14.80
C TYR A 204 30.24 -20.64 -13.26
N PHE A 205 29.19 -21.24 -12.71
CA PHE A 205 28.97 -21.34 -11.26
C PHE A 205 29.53 -22.60 -10.62
N ALA A 206 30.07 -23.55 -11.41
CA ALA A 206 30.55 -24.84 -10.90
C ALA A 206 31.70 -24.73 -9.87
N HIS A 207 32.42 -23.61 -9.88
CA HIS A 207 33.54 -23.35 -8.97
C HIS A 207 33.13 -22.72 -7.63
N LEU A 208 31.86 -22.34 -7.46
CA LEU A 208 31.39 -21.72 -6.22
C LEU A 208 31.38 -22.75 -5.08
N THR A 209 32.08 -22.41 -3.99
CA THR A 209 32.19 -23.29 -2.81
C THR A 209 31.58 -22.67 -1.54
N ASP A 210 31.40 -21.35 -1.50
CA ASP A 210 30.92 -20.58 -0.35
C ASP A 210 29.66 -19.81 -0.73
N LEU A 211 28.53 -20.19 -0.13
CA LEU A 211 27.25 -19.52 -0.30
C LEU A 211 26.68 -19.09 1.05
N GLN A 212 26.13 -17.90 1.10
CA GLN A 212 25.34 -17.40 2.22
C GLN A 212 23.93 -17.95 2.12
N VAL A 213 23.34 -18.33 3.25
CA VAL A 213 21.96 -18.80 3.31
C VAL A 213 21.16 -17.93 4.27
N TRP A 214 20.04 -17.43 3.78
CA TRP A 214 19.02 -16.69 4.53
C TRP A 214 17.73 -17.49 4.51
N TYR A 215 17.00 -17.46 5.62
CA TYR A 215 15.84 -18.32 5.83
C TYR A 215 14.70 -17.59 6.51
N SER A 216 13.49 -17.88 6.05
CA SER A 216 12.25 -17.61 6.77
C SER A 216 11.35 -18.85 6.78
N LYS A 217 10.56 -18.98 7.84
CA LYS A 217 9.49 -19.94 8.05
C LYS A 217 8.30 -19.19 8.62
N LEU A 218 7.17 -19.30 7.93
CA LEU A 218 5.86 -18.90 8.45
C LEU A 218 5.29 -20.12 9.16
N ASP A 219 5.31 -20.12 10.49
CA ASP A 219 4.97 -21.29 11.33
C ASP A 219 3.54 -21.19 11.84
N PHE A 220 2.60 -21.64 11.01
CA PHE A 220 1.17 -21.67 11.33
C PHE A 220 0.80 -22.69 12.42
N GLU A 221 1.66 -23.67 12.71
CA GLU A 221 1.41 -24.68 13.75
C GLU A 221 1.72 -24.12 15.14
N THR A 222 2.91 -23.55 15.32
CA THR A 222 3.38 -23.05 16.62
C THR A 222 3.15 -21.55 16.82
N LYS A 223 2.84 -20.81 15.74
CA LYS A 223 2.70 -19.34 15.70
C LYS A 223 3.97 -18.63 16.15
N LYS A 224 5.12 -19.18 15.77
CA LYS A 224 6.46 -18.65 16.08
C LYS A 224 7.30 -18.61 14.82
N ASP A 225 7.10 -17.57 14.03
CA ASP A 225 7.80 -17.43 12.77
C ASP A 225 9.30 -17.22 12.97
N THR A 226 10.05 -17.77 12.02
CA THR A 226 11.45 -17.42 11.84
C THR A 226 11.52 -16.50 10.64
N LEU A 227 11.92 -15.24 10.83
CA LEU A 227 11.92 -14.25 9.74
C LEU A 227 13.35 -13.78 9.44
N PHE A 228 13.77 -13.93 8.19
CA PHE A 228 15.01 -13.41 7.62
C PHE A 228 16.27 -13.65 8.46
N GLN A 229 16.45 -14.88 8.94
CA GLN A 229 17.62 -15.26 9.74
C GLN A 229 18.75 -15.76 8.84
N ARG A 230 19.98 -15.31 9.12
CA ARG A 230 21.19 -15.84 8.48
C ARG A 230 21.56 -17.18 9.10
N SER A 231 21.88 -18.14 8.24
CA SER A 231 22.06 -19.57 8.51
C SER A 231 23.26 -19.99 9.38
N SER A 232 23.84 -19.13 10.23
CA SER A 232 24.80 -19.65 11.23
C SER A 232 24.16 -20.67 12.18
N ASN A 233 22.82 -20.74 12.20
CA ASN A 233 22.00 -21.57 13.09
C ASN A 233 21.16 -22.65 12.39
N LEU A 234 21.28 -22.86 11.07
CA LEU A 234 20.50 -23.88 10.34
C LEU A 234 21.37 -25.09 9.96
N PRO A 235 20.81 -26.30 9.86
CA PRO A 235 21.53 -27.52 9.46
C PRO A 235 21.76 -27.57 7.93
N VAL A 236 22.00 -26.42 7.29
CA VAL A 236 22.28 -26.32 5.86
C VAL A 236 23.78 -26.09 5.70
N SER A 237 24.44 -26.99 4.98
CA SER A 237 25.84 -26.81 4.60
C SER A 237 25.96 -25.58 3.70
N THR A 238 26.69 -24.55 4.13
CA THR A 238 27.15 -23.46 3.25
C THR A 238 28.25 -23.92 2.30
N GLN A 239 28.80 -25.12 2.53
CA GLN A 239 29.79 -25.74 1.67
C GLN A 239 29.12 -26.52 0.55
N VAL A 240 29.41 -26.10 -0.67
CA VAL A 240 29.02 -26.79 -1.90
C VAL A 240 30.06 -27.87 -2.18
N TYR A 241 29.63 -29.13 -2.25
CA TYR A 241 30.51 -30.26 -2.53
C TYR A 241 30.37 -30.67 -3.99
N ASN A 242 31.47 -30.63 -4.75
CA ASN A 242 31.49 -30.97 -6.18
C ASN A 242 30.46 -30.16 -7.01
N GLY A 243 30.30 -28.87 -6.70
CA GLY A 243 29.30 -28.00 -7.32
C GLY A 243 27.85 -28.33 -6.94
N SER A 244 27.60 -29.21 -5.97
CA SER A 244 26.27 -29.64 -5.57
C SER A 244 25.95 -29.29 -4.12
N PHE A 245 24.68 -29.03 -3.84
CA PHE A 245 24.15 -28.97 -2.49
C PHE A 245 22.71 -29.47 -2.44
N THR A 246 22.29 -29.96 -1.28
CA THR A 246 20.91 -30.45 -1.05
C THR A 246 20.30 -29.70 0.13
N LEU A 247 19.07 -29.26 -0.04
CA LEU A 247 18.23 -28.69 1.01
C LEU A 247 17.13 -29.68 1.35
N LYS A 248 16.88 -29.85 2.65
CA LYS A 248 15.64 -30.45 3.12
C LYS A 248 14.65 -29.31 3.31
N LEU A 249 13.65 -29.25 2.44
CA LEU A 249 12.61 -28.24 2.44
C LEU A 249 11.38 -28.78 3.16
N ASP A 250 10.85 -28.02 4.09
CA ASP A 250 9.52 -28.17 4.64
C ASP A 250 8.55 -27.21 3.90
N VAL A 251 7.30 -27.18 4.32
CA VAL A 251 6.27 -26.28 3.78
C VAL A 251 6.40 -24.87 4.35
N ASP A 252 5.87 -23.84 3.69
CA ASP A 252 5.83 -22.45 4.17
C ASP A 252 7.21 -21.86 4.52
N GLU A 253 8.24 -22.25 3.77
CA GLU A 253 9.62 -21.77 3.91
C GLU A 253 10.06 -20.89 2.73
N VAL A 254 10.94 -19.93 3.03
CA VAL A 254 11.67 -19.16 2.01
C VAL A 254 13.17 -19.25 2.29
N TYR A 255 13.93 -19.61 1.26
CA TYR A 255 15.40 -19.62 1.30
C TYR A 255 15.95 -18.64 0.28
N THR A 256 16.97 -17.88 0.68
CA THR A 256 17.87 -17.21 -0.28
C THR A 256 19.29 -17.71 -0.13
N ILE A 257 19.83 -18.26 -1.21
CA ILE A 257 21.18 -18.80 -1.29
C ILE A 257 21.98 -17.93 -2.24
N THR A 258 23.04 -17.28 -1.76
CA THR A 258 23.69 -16.21 -2.52
C THR A 258 25.18 -16.08 -2.25
N THR A 259 25.94 -15.62 -3.24
CA THR A 259 27.33 -15.18 -3.06
C THR A 259 27.43 -13.79 -2.43
N VAL A 260 26.34 -13.02 -2.42
CA VAL A 260 26.28 -11.64 -1.91
C VAL A 260 26.39 -11.64 -0.38
N LYS A 261 27.38 -10.92 0.15
CA LYS A 261 27.72 -10.92 1.59
C LYS A 261 27.16 -9.73 2.39
N THR A 262 26.43 -8.84 1.72
CA THR A 262 25.92 -7.58 2.29
C THR A 262 24.56 -7.68 2.95
N GLY A 263 23.93 -8.86 2.94
CA GLY A 263 22.63 -9.07 3.56
C GLY A 263 22.66 -8.76 5.06
N GLN A 264 21.60 -8.11 5.55
CA GLN A 264 21.42 -7.76 6.95
C GLN A 264 19.94 -7.75 7.35
N ARG A 265 19.65 -8.29 8.53
CA ARG A 265 18.35 -8.08 9.17
C ARG A 265 18.42 -6.78 9.98
N GLY A 266 17.94 -5.68 9.40
CA GLY A 266 17.89 -4.39 10.09
C GLY A 266 17.09 -4.49 11.39
N SER A 267 17.54 -3.80 12.43
CA SER A 267 16.88 -3.80 13.73
C SER A 267 17.00 -2.41 14.35
N TYR A 268 15.89 -1.95 14.93
CA TYR A 268 15.77 -0.74 15.70
C TYR A 268 15.12 -1.07 17.05
N PRO A 269 15.21 -0.19 18.06
CA PRO A 269 14.49 -0.37 19.32
C PRO A 269 13.00 -0.59 19.08
N GLU A 270 12.38 -1.39 19.95
CA GLU A 270 10.93 -1.63 19.91
C GLU A 270 10.17 -0.29 19.92
N PRO A 271 9.17 -0.12 19.04
CA PRO A 271 8.36 1.08 19.03
C PRO A 271 7.53 1.22 20.31
N PRO A 272 7.01 2.43 20.59
CA PRO A 272 5.97 2.60 21.59
C PRO A 272 4.82 1.60 21.41
N LYS A 273 4.18 1.23 22.51
CA LYS A 273 2.99 0.37 22.47
C LYS A 273 1.83 1.09 21.76
N SER A 274 1.04 0.33 21.00
CA SER A 274 -0.21 0.79 20.40
C SER A 274 -1.10 1.53 21.40
N ARG A 275 -1.71 2.62 20.95
CA ARG A 275 -2.70 3.41 21.68
C ARG A 275 -3.77 3.90 20.71
N ARG A 276 -5.02 3.91 21.19
CA ARG A 276 -6.12 4.56 20.47
C ARG A 276 -5.88 6.06 20.29
N PHE A 277 -6.55 6.62 19.28
CA PHE A 277 -6.55 8.07 19.02
C PHE A 277 -6.89 8.86 20.31
N PRO A 278 -6.26 10.02 20.55
CA PRO A 278 -6.53 10.84 21.73
C PRO A 278 -8.02 11.13 21.94
N LYS A 279 -8.55 10.81 23.13
CA LYS A 279 -9.97 11.07 23.47
C LYS A 279 -10.34 12.56 23.44
N ASN A 280 -9.36 13.42 23.72
CA ASN A 280 -9.47 14.85 23.58
C ASN A 280 -8.42 15.28 22.55
N TYR A 281 -8.88 15.86 21.46
CA TYR A 281 -8.04 16.39 20.39
C TYR A 281 -8.58 17.76 19.97
N SER A 282 -7.67 18.67 19.67
CA SER A 282 -7.94 20.00 19.16
C SER A 282 -6.79 20.42 18.27
N ASP A 283 -7.12 21.09 17.17
CA ASP A 283 -6.17 21.74 16.28
C ASP A 283 -6.73 23.14 15.97
N ASP A 284 -5.90 24.17 16.14
CA ASP A 284 -6.24 25.55 15.82
C ASP A 284 -5.69 25.97 14.44
N PHE A 285 -4.97 25.05 13.77
CA PHE A 285 -4.35 25.20 12.46
C PHE A 285 -3.31 26.33 12.37
N THR A 286 -2.82 26.85 13.50
CA THR A 286 -1.88 27.98 13.55
C THR A 286 -0.46 27.54 13.19
N VAL A 287 -0.22 27.32 11.89
CA VAL A 287 1.07 26.90 11.35
C VAL A 287 1.44 27.78 10.16
N ASP A 288 2.48 28.61 10.30
CA ASP A 288 2.86 29.58 9.26
C ASP A 288 3.60 28.95 8.07
N ASN A 289 4.45 27.97 8.36
CA ASN A 289 5.21 27.24 7.35
C ASN A 289 5.10 25.74 7.63
N PRO A 290 3.95 25.12 7.29
CA PRO A 290 3.72 23.72 7.59
C PRO A 290 4.63 22.84 6.72
N PRO A 291 5.19 21.75 7.27
CA PRO A 291 6.04 20.84 6.50
C PRO A 291 5.27 20.03 5.43
N PHE A 292 3.94 19.99 5.54
CA PHE A 292 3.00 19.37 4.60
C PHE A 292 1.84 20.34 4.32
N SER A 293 1.13 20.17 3.21
CA SER A 293 0.04 21.07 2.81
C SER A 293 -1.23 20.92 3.65
N GLU A 294 -1.45 19.78 4.29
CA GLU A 294 -2.64 19.44 5.07
C GLU A 294 -2.32 19.24 6.55
N ALA A 295 -3.28 19.50 7.44
CA ALA A 295 -3.17 19.25 8.87
C ALA A 295 -3.07 17.75 9.19
N PRO A 296 -2.31 17.35 10.22
CA PRO A 296 -2.14 15.93 10.54
C PRO A 296 -3.46 15.27 10.94
N TYR A 297 -3.57 13.98 10.63
CA TYR A 297 -4.69 13.07 10.97
C TYR A 297 -6.02 13.32 10.24
N PHE A 298 -6.20 14.47 9.61
CA PHE A 298 -7.28 14.64 8.64
C PHE A 298 -6.99 13.76 7.43
N ALA A 299 -8.02 13.04 6.98
CA ALA A 299 -7.94 12.16 5.83
C ALA A 299 -9.11 12.49 4.89
N ASP A 300 -8.79 13.20 3.81
CA ASP A 300 -9.75 13.60 2.79
C ASP A 300 -10.33 12.40 2.03
N GLN A 301 -11.65 12.24 2.06
CA GLN A 301 -12.35 11.15 1.36
C GLN A 301 -13.07 11.64 0.10
N THR A 302 -13.35 12.94 0.01
CA THR A 302 -13.84 13.63 -1.19
C THR A 302 -13.53 15.13 -1.04
N GLY A 303 -12.99 15.76 -2.09
CA GLY A 303 -12.44 17.12 -2.00
C GLY A 303 -10.98 17.11 -1.54
N VAL A 304 -10.41 18.31 -1.33
CA VAL A 304 -9.05 18.50 -0.80
C VAL A 304 -9.08 19.65 0.20
N PHE A 305 -8.50 19.45 1.37
CA PHE A 305 -8.43 20.39 2.49
C PHE A 305 -6.96 20.76 2.76
N GLU A 306 -6.63 22.04 2.74
CA GLU A 306 -5.26 22.53 2.89
C GLU A 306 -5.15 23.57 4.01
N TYR A 307 -3.99 23.64 4.65
CA TYR A 307 -3.63 24.79 5.49
C TYR A 307 -3.78 26.08 4.68
N PHE A 308 -4.42 27.08 5.26
CA PHE A 308 -4.70 28.34 4.60
C PHE A 308 -4.35 29.51 5.50
N ARG A 309 -3.56 30.45 4.94
CA ARG A 309 -3.24 31.72 5.59
C ARG A 309 -4.05 32.84 4.96
N ASN A 310 -4.98 33.42 5.72
CA ASN A 310 -5.68 34.64 5.30
C ASN A 310 -4.81 35.87 5.55
N SER A 311 -4.16 36.38 4.50
CA SER A 311 -3.30 37.58 4.60
C SER A 311 -4.02 38.87 5.02
N THR A 312 -5.35 38.90 4.95
CA THR A 312 -6.17 40.07 5.31
C THR A 312 -6.69 40.03 6.75
N ASP A 313 -6.57 38.88 7.43
CA ASP A 313 -6.97 38.70 8.81
C ASP A 313 -5.74 38.47 9.68
N ASN A 314 -5.53 39.35 10.67
CA ASN A 314 -4.48 39.19 11.69
C ASN A 314 -5.06 38.72 13.04
N GLY A 315 -6.34 38.36 13.06
CA GLY A 315 -7.09 37.90 14.21
C GLY A 315 -7.08 36.38 14.34
N PRO A 316 -8.09 35.80 15.03
CA PRO A 316 -8.10 34.38 15.39
C PRO A 316 -8.25 33.42 14.21
N HIS A 317 -8.62 33.90 13.01
CA HIS A 317 -8.79 33.08 11.80
C HIS A 317 -7.75 33.44 10.71
N ALA A 318 -6.60 34.00 11.11
CA ALA A 318 -5.47 34.22 10.21
C ALA A 318 -4.93 32.92 9.60
N PHE A 319 -5.06 31.80 10.33
CA PHE A 319 -4.69 30.45 9.90
C PHE A 319 -5.90 29.52 10.06
N THR A 320 -6.22 28.75 9.02
CA THR A 320 -7.37 27.85 8.97
C THR A 320 -7.06 26.60 8.15
N LEU A 321 -8.00 25.65 8.12
CA LEU A 321 -8.05 24.56 7.14
C LEU A 321 -9.16 24.86 6.12
N ARG A 322 -8.86 24.82 4.82
CA ARG A 322 -9.77 25.25 3.76
C ARG A 322 -9.96 24.17 2.70
N GLN A 323 -11.21 23.90 2.34
CA GLN A 323 -11.56 23.07 1.18
C GLN A 323 -11.26 23.87 -0.11
N VAL A 324 -10.40 23.37 -1.00
CA VAL A 324 -9.87 24.12 -2.16
C VAL A 324 -10.39 23.70 -3.54
N VAL A 325 -11.10 22.57 -3.63
CA VAL A 325 -11.67 22.01 -4.87
C VAL A 325 -13.01 22.70 -5.20
N PRO A 326 -13.10 23.46 -6.30
CA PRO A 326 -14.32 24.17 -6.69
C PRO A 326 -15.29 23.32 -7.53
N GLU A 327 -14.78 22.29 -8.20
CA GLU A 327 -15.51 21.47 -9.18
C GLU A 327 -15.15 19.99 -9.02
N ARG A 328 -16.08 19.10 -9.37
CA ARG A 328 -15.86 17.66 -9.27
C ARG A 328 -14.74 17.23 -10.26
N PRO A 329 -13.72 16.47 -9.80
CA PRO A 329 -12.65 16.02 -10.68
C PRO A 329 -13.12 14.95 -11.68
N VAL A 330 -12.25 14.58 -12.63
CA VAL A 330 -12.39 13.32 -13.37
C VAL A 330 -12.11 12.18 -12.38
N THR A 331 -13.16 11.51 -11.96
CA THR A 331 -13.11 10.58 -10.82
C THR A 331 -12.62 9.19 -11.21
N TRP A 332 -11.72 8.61 -10.41
CA TRP A 332 -11.35 7.19 -10.48
C TRP A 332 -12.35 6.30 -9.74
N VAL A 333 -12.83 6.76 -8.57
CA VAL A 333 -13.86 6.09 -7.75
C VAL A 333 -15.17 6.87 -7.77
N ARG A 334 -16.13 6.41 -6.96
CA ARG A 334 -17.45 7.05 -6.82
C ARG A 334 -17.42 8.07 -5.68
N ASP A 335 -16.68 9.17 -5.86
CA ASP A 335 -16.58 10.26 -4.88
C ASP A 335 -17.98 10.73 -4.42
N ALA A 336 -18.09 11.19 -3.18
CA ALA A 336 -19.35 11.73 -2.67
C ALA A 336 -19.77 12.99 -3.43
N ASP A 337 -21.05 13.37 -3.31
CA ASP A 337 -21.56 14.61 -3.93
C ASP A 337 -21.17 15.85 -3.10
N GLN A 338 -20.68 15.66 -1.87
CA GLN A 338 -20.19 16.70 -0.96
C GLN A 338 -18.81 16.32 -0.44
N THR A 339 -17.97 17.32 -0.20
CA THR A 339 -16.61 17.12 0.31
C THR A 339 -16.61 16.73 1.79
N ILE A 340 -15.71 15.84 2.17
CA ILE A 340 -15.59 15.34 3.54
C ILE A 340 -14.15 14.91 3.83
N SER A 341 -13.65 15.33 4.99
CA SER A 341 -12.42 14.84 5.60
C SER A 341 -12.78 14.17 6.94
N ILE A 342 -12.21 13.00 7.21
CA ILE A 342 -12.46 12.24 8.43
C ILE A 342 -11.23 12.29 9.35
N ILE A 343 -11.46 12.11 10.65
CA ILE A 343 -10.41 12.10 11.68
C ILE A 343 -10.88 11.31 12.90
N GLY A 344 -9.94 10.69 13.61
CA GLY A 344 -10.14 10.20 14.97
C GLY A 344 -10.06 8.69 15.11
N ASP A 345 -10.92 8.12 15.96
CA ASP A 345 -11.03 6.69 16.21
C ASP A 345 -12.44 6.22 15.84
N TYR A 346 -12.51 5.30 14.88
CA TYR A 346 -13.75 4.76 14.30
C TYR A 346 -14.67 4.12 15.35
N SER A 347 -14.12 3.66 16.49
CA SER A 347 -14.90 3.05 17.57
C SER A 347 -15.62 4.05 18.48
N TRP A 348 -15.48 5.36 18.25
CA TRP A 348 -16.15 6.38 19.04
C TRP A 348 -17.67 6.34 18.89
N ALA A 349 -18.34 6.06 20.00
CA ALA A 349 -19.79 6.15 20.10
C ALA A 349 -20.23 7.50 20.65
N ASP A 350 -19.74 7.94 21.81
CA ASP A 350 -20.18 9.20 22.43
C ASP A 350 -19.10 10.27 22.27
N LEU A 351 -19.39 11.30 21.49
CA LEU A 351 -18.44 12.34 21.12
C LEU A 351 -19.12 13.72 21.08
N ASN A 352 -18.32 14.75 21.35
CA ASN A 352 -18.69 16.14 21.14
C ASN A 352 -17.72 16.72 20.11
N VAL A 353 -18.25 17.28 19.02
CA VAL A 353 -17.45 17.87 17.94
C VAL A 353 -17.80 19.35 17.83
N SER A 354 -16.78 20.19 17.82
CA SER A 354 -16.89 21.64 17.65
C SER A 354 -15.85 22.10 16.64
N CYS A 355 -16.26 22.95 15.71
CA CYS A 355 -15.38 23.56 14.72
C CYS A 355 -15.94 24.94 14.36
N ASP A 356 -15.07 25.94 14.23
CA ASP A 356 -15.43 27.22 13.64
C ASP A 356 -15.43 27.07 12.11
N VAL A 357 -16.47 27.56 11.45
CA VAL A 357 -16.68 27.35 10.01
C VAL A 357 -16.98 28.65 9.28
N LEU A 358 -16.48 28.76 8.05
CA LEU A 358 -16.74 29.88 7.15
C LEU A 358 -17.37 29.36 5.86
N ILE A 359 -18.51 29.93 5.46
CA ILE A 359 -19.15 29.65 4.17
C ILE A 359 -18.78 30.77 3.20
N GLU A 360 -17.95 30.47 2.22
CA GLU A 360 -17.47 31.48 1.26
C GLU A 360 -18.45 31.78 0.13
N THR A 361 -19.25 30.78 -0.28
CA THR A 361 -20.25 30.95 -1.34
C THR A 361 -21.54 31.54 -0.75
N PRO A 362 -21.91 32.79 -1.10
CA PRO A 362 -23.11 33.41 -0.57
C PRO A 362 -24.37 32.69 -1.07
N ILE A 363 -25.43 32.71 -0.25
CA ILE A 363 -26.78 32.21 -0.57
C ILE A 363 -26.87 30.68 -0.71
N THR A 364 -26.04 30.05 -1.54
CA THR A 364 -26.11 28.62 -1.88
C THR A 364 -25.09 27.76 -1.16
N GLY A 365 -24.05 28.34 -0.56
CA GLY A 365 -23.02 27.61 0.16
C GLY A 365 -23.57 26.90 1.40
N GLY A 366 -22.97 25.77 1.73
CA GLY A 366 -23.28 25.02 2.95
C GLY A 366 -22.05 24.25 3.42
N VAL A 367 -21.97 24.06 4.73
CA VAL A 367 -20.92 23.30 5.41
C VAL A 367 -21.56 22.41 6.46
N PHE A 368 -20.84 21.37 6.88
CA PHE A 368 -21.32 20.49 7.94
C PHE A 368 -20.19 20.03 8.85
N VAL A 369 -20.58 19.64 10.06
CA VAL A 369 -19.77 18.84 10.98
C VAL A 369 -20.49 17.51 11.15
N ALA A 370 -19.73 16.41 11.17
CA ALA A 370 -20.29 15.07 11.28
C ALA A 370 -19.70 14.27 12.44
N ALA A 371 -20.43 13.26 12.89
CA ALA A 371 -20.03 12.31 13.91
C ALA A 371 -20.49 10.90 13.52
N ARG A 372 -19.73 9.88 13.96
CA ARG A 372 -20.01 8.46 13.67
C ARG A 372 -20.11 8.16 12.18
N VAL A 373 -19.21 8.75 11.39
CA VAL A 373 -19.09 8.47 9.96
C VAL A 373 -18.59 7.04 9.79
N ASP A 374 -19.37 6.16 9.18
CA ASP A 374 -19.12 4.71 9.18
C ASP A 374 -18.44 4.17 7.91
N GLN A 375 -18.28 4.98 6.86
CA GLN A 375 -17.61 4.58 5.62
C GLN A 375 -16.72 5.70 5.09
N GLY A 376 -15.66 5.30 4.38
CA GLY A 376 -14.76 6.18 3.64
C GLY A 376 -14.22 5.49 2.38
N GLY A 377 -13.15 6.02 1.82
CA GLY A 377 -12.53 5.53 0.60
C GLY A 377 -13.51 5.44 -0.57
N GLY A 378 -13.43 4.37 -1.36
CA GLY A 378 -14.33 4.14 -2.50
C GLY A 378 -15.82 4.04 -2.14
N SER A 379 -16.15 3.84 -0.86
CA SER A 379 -17.52 3.73 -0.34
C SER A 379 -18.01 5.01 0.35
N VAL A 380 -17.25 6.10 0.32
CA VAL A 380 -17.57 7.37 0.99
C VAL A 380 -18.97 7.91 0.66
N ARG A 381 -19.46 7.68 -0.56
CA ARG A 381 -20.80 8.11 -0.98
C ARG A 381 -21.94 7.43 -0.22
N GLU A 382 -21.66 6.29 0.39
CA GLU A 382 -22.61 5.49 1.19
C GLU A 382 -22.45 5.75 2.69
N ALA A 383 -21.56 6.68 3.07
CA ALA A 383 -21.30 6.99 4.46
C ALA A 383 -22.54 7.45 5.21
N LYS A 384 -22.74 6.83 6.36
CA LYS A 384 -23.81 7.12 7.31
C LYS A 384 -23.20 7.71 8.58
N GLY A 385 -24.06 8.33 9.38
CA GLY A 385 -23.66 9.02 10.59
C GLY A 385 -24.68 10.09 10.98
N VAL A 386 -24.21 11.02 11.82
CA VAL A 386 -24.96 12.22 12.21
C VAL A 386 -24.29 13.42 11.58
N PHE A 387 -24.94 14.04 10.60
CA PHE A 387 -24.42 15.20 9.88
C PHE A 387 -25.22 16.45 10.24
N TYR A 388 -24.55 17.49 10.72
CA TYR A 388 -25.16 18.76 11.06
C TYR A 388 -24.73 19.84 10.08
N TRP A 389 -25.66 20.21 9.19
CA TRP A 389 -25.46 21.15 8.11
C TRP A 389 -25.94 22.54 8.48
N ILE A 390 -25.19 23.56 8.06
CA ILE A 390 -25.61 24.96 8.07
C ILE A 390 -25.40 25.56 6.68
N TYR A 391 -26.29 26.47 6.29
CA TYR A 391 -26.32 27.05 4.94
C TYR A 391 -26.28 28.58 4.99
N ALA A 392 -25.69 29.20 3.97
CA ALA A 392 -25.56 30.66 3.85
C ALA A 392 -26.92 31.40 3.79
N ASN A 393 -28.01 30.70 3.46
CA ASN A 393 -29.37 31.24 3.47
C ASN A 393 -30.02 31.31 4.88
N GLY A 394 -29.27 31.00 5.94
CA GLY A 394 -29.76 31.04 7.33
C GLY A 394 -30.54 29.80 7.77
N THR A 395 -30.48 28.71 7.01
CA THR A 395 -31.11 27.43 7.37
C THR A 395 -30.09 26.40 7.88
N TYR A 396 -30.57 25.37 8.57
CA TYR A 396 -29.77 24.24 9.03
C TYR A 396 -30.52 22.92 8.79
N LYS A 397 -29.78 21.80 8.71
CA LYS A 397 -30.35 20.46 8.55
C LYS A 397 -29.56 19.44 9.37
N SER A 398 -30.24 18.62 10.15
CA SER A 398 -29.64 17.43 10.78
C SER A 398 -30.06 16.20 9.97
N LEU A 399 -29.09 15.53 9.37
CA LEU A 399 -29.30 14.26 8.67
C LEU A 399 -28.85 13.12 9.57
N PHE A 400 -29.77 12.21 9.85
CA PHE A 400 -29.50 10.93 10.49
C PHE A 400 -29.59 9.86 9.41
N ALA A 401 -28.45 9.28 9.08
CA ALA A 401 -28.38 8.25 8.06
C ALA A 401 -28.32 6.83 8.65
N ASP A 402 -28.86 6.59 9.86
CA ASP A 402 -29.36 5.27 10.30
C ASP A 402 -30.13 5.32 11.64
N THR A 403 -30.90 4.25 11.90
CA THR A 403 -31.88 4.04 12.99
C THR A 403 -31.31 4.20 14.41
N ILE A 404 -31.21 5.43 14.93
CA ILE A 404 -30.86 5.67 16.35
C ILE A 404 -32.09 6.20 17.10
N LYS A 405 -32.56 5.43 18.09
CA LYS A 405 -33.57 5.86 19.07
C LYS A 405 -33.04 7.08 19.85
N ILE A 406 -33.66 8.23 19.63
CA ILE A 406 -33.42 9.43 20.42
C ILE A 406 -33.92 9.20 21.85
N ILE A 407 -33.02 9.14 22.82
CA ILE A 407 -33.37 9.41 24.22
C ILE A 407 -33.42 10.93 24.36
N LYS A 408 -34.63 11.51 24.35
CA LYS A 408 -34.85 12.91 24.74
C LYS A 408 -34.27 13.14 26.13
N LYS A 409 -33.23 13.98 26.24
CA LYS A 409 -33.03 14.82 27.43
C LYS A 409 -32.56 16.21 27.04
N THR A 410 -33.48 17.15 27.24
CA THR A 410 -33.33 18.59 27.24
C THR A 410 -32.27 19.06 28.25
N LYS A 411 -31.36 19.96 27.85
CA LYS A 411 -31.20 21.32 28.43
C LYS A 411 -30.00 22.09 27.83
N ARG A 412 -30.32 23.26 27.26
CA ARG A 412 -29.52 24.49 27.08
C ARG A 412 -28.14 24.37 26.39
N CYS A 413 -28.12 24.62 25.09
CA CYS A 413 -27.00 25.29 24.44
C CYS A 413 -27.20 26.81 24.62
N VAL A 414 -26.27 27.47 25.32
CA VAL A 414 -26.25 28.93 25.44
C VAL A 414 -25.59 29.46 24.17
N ILE A 415 -26.39 30.04 23.28
CA ILE A 415 -25.88 30.78 22.12
C ILE A 415 -25.48 32.17 22.62
N SER A 416 -24.17 32.40 22.77
CA SER A 416 -23.61 33.75 22.85
C SER A 416 -23.72 34.38 21.46
N HIS A 417 -24.72 35.24 21.26
CA HIS A 417 -24.75 36.14 20.11
C HIS A 417 -23.70 37.23 20.34
N SER A 418 -22.57 37.14 19.65
CA SER A 418 -21.67 38.27 19.40
C SER A 418 -21.40 38.35 17.90
N VAL A 419 -22.46 38.66 17.14
CA VAL A 419 -22.29 39.11 15.75
C VAL A 419 -21.77 40.54 15.83
N LEU A 420 -20.45 40.71 15.82
CA LEU A 420 -19.84 42.02 15.62
C LEU A 420 -19.79 42.29 14.11
N ALA A 421 -20.91 42.76 13.55
CA ALA A 421 -20.93 43.34 12.22
C ALA A 421 -20.24 44.72 12.28
N LEU A 422 -18.95 44.79 11.95
CA LEU A 422 -18.29 46.06 11.67
C LEU A 422 -18.58 46.45 10.22
N SER A 423 -19.69 47.17 10.02
CA SER A 423 -19.90 47.96 8.82
C SER A 423 -19.02 49.21 8.90
N SER A 424 -18.03 49.34 8.01
CA SER A 424 -17.41 50.65 7.73
C SER A 424 -17.56 50.96 6.25
N SER A 425 -18.66 51.61 5.90
CA SER A 425 -18.74 52.41 4.68
C SER A 425 -19.24 53.80 5.05
N MET A 426 -18.31 54.73 5.18
CA MET A 426 -18.59 56.16 5.14
C MET A 426 -17.39 56.82 4.47
N ARG A 427 -17.53 57.21 3.20
CA ARG A 427 -17.70 58.62 2.83
C ARG A 427 -17.83 58.80 1.32
N GLN A 428 -18.60 59.84 1.01
CA GLN A 428 -18.64 60.60 -0.24
C GLN A 428 -17.28 61.11 -0.67
#